data_AF-A0A3B8I637-F1
#
_entry.id   AF-A0A3B8I637-F1
#
_cell.length_a   1.000
_cell.length_b   1.000
_cell.length_c   1.000
_cell.angle_alpha   90.00
_cell.angle_beta   90.00
_cell.angle_gamma   90.00
#
_symmetry.space_group_name_H-M   'P 1'
#
loop_
_entity.id
_entity.type
_entity.pdbx_description
1 polymer ?
#
loop_
_entity_poly.entity_id
_entity_poly.type
_entity_poly.pdbx_seq_one_letter_code
_entity_poly.pdbx_strand_id
1 'polypeptide(L)'
;MWLFFWVEQVFGLYLSRFGIFPREAEGLIGVVMAPLLHGSYTHIISNTVPMLFLGTVLFYFYSAIAKQVFIYAYLGTGLLVWLLARGGTSHIGASGVVYALASFLIFFGVFRRDFRTLVISFVIVLMYGGLIYGVLPWQPGVSWESHLFGGVLGGLLGYYFARNHRQYDTEE
;
A
#
# COMPACT_ATOMS: atom_id res chain seq x y z
N MET A 1 -4.38 -11.72 4.32
CA MET A 1 -5.74 -11.20 4.06
C MET A 1 -6.77 -12.32 4.22
N TRP A 2 -7.03 -13.15 3.21
CA TRP A 2 -8.14 -14.14 3.24
C TRP A 2 -8.09 -15.13 4.40
N LEU A 3 -6.90 -15.63 4.79
CA LEU A 3 -6.75 -16.50 5.95
C LEU A 3 -7.26 -15.84 7.24
N PHE A 4 -6.82 -14.61 7.51
CA PHE A 4 -7.21 -13.86 8.72
C PHE A 4 -8.70 -13.52 8.70
N PHE A 5 -9.20 -13.07 7.55
CA PHE A 5 -10.62 -12.78 7.38
C PHE A 5 -11.49 -14.02 7.62
N TRP A 6 -11.12 -15.16 7.02
CA TRP A 6 -11.85 -16.41 7.19
C TRP A 6 -11.84 -16.89 8.65
N VAL A 7 -10.67 -16.85 9.30
CA VAL A 7 -10.54 -17.17 10.74
C VAL A 7 -11.41 -16.24 11.59
N GLU A 8 -11.42 -14.93 11.32
CA GLU A 8 -12.26 -13.96 12.04
C GLU A 8 -13.74 -14.32 11.94
N GLN A 9 -14.22 -14.64 10.73
CA GLN A 9 -15.63 -14.96 10.48
C GLN A 9 -16.04 -16.31 11.08
N VAL A 10 -15.22 -17.35 10.97
CA VAL A 10 -15.55 -18.71 11.42
C VAL A 10 -15.57 -18.81 12.94
N PHE A 11 -14.63 -18.16 13.61
CA PHE A 11 -14.48 -18.25 15.07
C PHE A 11 -15.12 -17.08 15.82
N GLY A 12 -15.76 -16.14 15.12
CA GLY A 12 -16.39 -14.97 15.72
C GLY A 12 -15.40 -14.08 16.49
N LEU A 13 -14.16 -14.01 16.02
CA LEU A 13 -13.11 -13.22 16.67
C LEU A 13 -13.27 -11.74 16.32
N TYR A 14 -12.76 -10.86 17.18
CA TYR A 14 -12.63 -9.44 16.88
C TYR A 14 -11.16 -9.11 16.61
N LEU A 15 -10.66 -9.53 15.44
CA LEU A 15 -9.25 -9.34 15.08
C LEU A 15 -8.95 -7.89 14.68
N SER A 16 -9.97 -7.13 14.29
CA SER A 16 -9.87 -5.68 14.02
C SER A 16 -9.29 -4.87 15.20
N ARG A 17 -9.31 -5.41 16.43
CA ARG A 17 -8.61 -4.83 17.60
C ARG A 17 -7.09 -4.75 17.45
N PHE A 18 -6.51 -5.45 16.48
CA PHE A 18 -5.08 -5.39 16.17
C PHE A 18 -4.79 -4.45 14.98
N GLY A 19 -5.69 -3.52 14.68
CA GLY A 19 -5.44 -2.44 13.73
C GLY A 19 -4.41 -1.43 14.21
N ILE A 20 -4.11 -0.44 13.37
CA ILE A 20 -3.23 0.67 13.75
C ILE A 20 -4.03 1.68 14.55
N PHE A 21 -3.64 1.87 15.81
CA PHE A 21 -4.10 2.97 16.66
C PHE A 21 -2.99 4.04 16.71
N PRO A 22 -3.18 5.22 16.10
CA PRO A 22 -2.11 6.20 15.94
C PRO A 22 -1.56 6.69 17.29
N ARG A 23 -0.24 6.62 17.44
CA ARG A 23 0.55 7.02 18.63
C ARG A 23 0.23 6.27 19.92
N GLU A 24 -0.48 5.15 19.85
CA GLU A 24 -0.72 4.26 20.97
C GLU A 24 0.24 3.06 20.90
N ALA A 25 0.85 2.68 22.02
CA ALA A 25 1.85 1.60 22.06
C ALA A 25 1.27 0.26 21.59
N GLU A 26 0.04 -0.04 22.01
CA GLU A 26 -0.69 -1.25 21.58
C GLU A 26 -1.05 -1.22 20.09
N GLY A 27 -1.23 -0.03 19.50
CA GLY A 27 -1.50 0.15 18.07
C GLY A 27 -0.32 -0.12 17.15
N LEU A 28 0.90 -0.23 17.69
CA LEU A 28 2.10 -0.48 16.89
C LEU A 28 2.08 -1.87 16.23
N ILE A 29 1.44 -2.87 16.87
CA ILE A 29 1.25 -4.20 16.26
C ILE A 29 0.46 -4.11 14.95
N GLY A 30 -0.39 -3.10 14.83
CA GLY A 30 -1.16 -2.80 13.63
C GLY A 30 -0.30 -2.52 12.41
N VAL A 31 0.94 -2.07 12.56
CA VAL A 31 1.85 -1.85 11.42
C VAL A 31 2.03 -3.15 10.61
N VAL A 32 2.08 -4.28 11.30
CA VAL A 32 2.20 -5.60 10.66
C VAL A 32 0.82 -6.19 10.37
N MET A 33 -0.12 -6.06 11.31
CA MET A 33 -1.39 -6.77 11.27
C MET A 33 -2.45 -6.10 10.41
N ALA A 34 -2.53 -4.76 10.38
CA ALA A 34 -3.61 -4.03 9.72
C ALA A 34 -3.82 -4.42 8.24
N PRO A 35 -2.78 -4.60 7.40
CA PRO A 35 -2.97 -5.05 6.02
C PRO A 35 -3.63 -6.43 5.87
N LEU A 36 -3.64 -7.25 6.93
CA LEU A 36 -4.22 -8.59 6.95
C LEU A 36 -5.67 -8.61 7.43
N LEU A 37 -6.15 -7.53 8.05
CA LEU A 37 -7.43 -7.41 8.73
C LEU A 37 -8.45 -6.64 7.87
N HIS A 38 -9.67 -7.14 7.77
CA HIS A 38 -10.72 -6.55 6.93
C HIS A 38 -12.09 -6.67 7.59
N GLY A 39 -12.81 -5.57 7.73
CA GLY A 39 -14.12 -5.55 8.40
C GLY A 39 -15.32 -6.03 7.57
N SER A 40 -15.16 -6.30 6.27
CA SER A 40 -16.27 -6.77 5.42
C SER A 40 -15.78 -7.48 4.15
N TYR A 41 -16.67 -8.24 3.51
CA TYR A 41 -16.42 -8.86 2.21
C TYR A 41 -16.09 -7.83 1.13
N THR A 42 -16.82 -6.72 1.08
CA THR A 42 -16.56 -5.64 0.12
C THR A 42 -15.18 -5.02 0.34
N HIS A 43 -14.77 -4.86 1.61
CA HIS A 43 -13.46 -4.33 1.97
C HIS A 43 -12.31 -5.27 1.55
N ILE A 44 -12.38 -6.58 1.85
CA ILE A 44 -11.32 -7.52 1.45
C ILE A 44 -11.24 -7.70 -0.07
N ILE A 45 -12.37 -7.79 -0.76
CA ILE A 45 -12.42 -7.98 -2.22
C ILE A 45 -11.84 -6.75 -2.94
N SER A 46 -12.25 -5.55 -2.54
CA SER A 46 -11.75 -4.29 -3.12
C SER A 46 -10.25 -4.07 -2.92
N ASN A 47 -9.64 -4.72 -1.93
CA ASN A 47 -8.19 -4.70 -1.71
C ASN A 47 -7.46 -5.85 -2.41
N THR A 48 -8.11 -7.01 -2.57
CA THR A 48 -7.51 -8.20 -3.19
C THR A 48 -7.13 -7.93 -4.64
N VAL A 49 -8.04 -7.37 -5.44
CA VAL A 49 -7.81 -7.15 -6.88
C VAL A 49 -6.63 -6.20 -7.13
N PRO A 50 -6.56 -5.00 -6.52
CA PRO A 50 -5.40 -4.11 -6.68
C PRO A 50 -4.11 -4.71 -6.13
N MET A 51 -4.14 -5.38 -4.97
CA MET A 51 -2.94 -5.99 -4.40
C MET A 51 -2.33 -7.05 -5.32
N LEU A 52 -3.17 -7.92 -5.90
CA LEU A 52 -2.71 -8.92 -6.85
C LEU A 52 -2.18 -8.25 -8.11
N PHE A 53 -2.93 -7.34 -8.72
CA PHE A 53 -2.50 -6.71 -9.97
C PHE A 53 -1.22 -5.89 -9.81
N LEU A 54 -1.20 -4.94 -8.87
CA LEU A 54 -0.04 -4.06 -8.65
C LEU A 54 1.16 -4.85 -8.13
N GLY A 55 0.92 -5.83 -7.26
CA GLY A 55 1.96 -6.75 -6.78
C GLY A 55 2.56 -7.55 -7.93
N THR A 56 1.74 -8.14 -8.79
CA THR A 56 2.22 -8.87 -9.98
C THR A 56 3.01 -7.95 -10.90
N VAL A 57 2.53 -6.73 -11.17
CA VAL A 57 3.28 -5.75 -11.99
C VAL A 57 4.64 -5.46 -11.34
N LEU A 58 4.68 -5.21 -10.03
CA LEU A 58 5.93 -4.94 -9.31
C LEU A 58 6.92 -6.11 -9.43
N PHE A 59 6.49 -7.32 -9.08
CA PHE A 59 7.38 -8.49 -9.04
C PHE A 59 7.78 -9.00 -10.42
N TYR A 60 6.92 -8.83 -11.44
CA TYR A 60 7.21 -9.27 -12.80
C TYR A 60 8.11 -8.29 -13.55
N PHE A 61 7.83 -6.98 -13.46
CA PHE A 61 8.56 -5.97 -14.24
C PHE A 61 9.78 -5.41 -13.51
N TYR A 62 9.82 -5.48 -12.18
CA TYR A 62 10.85 -4.84 -11.34
C TYR A 62 11.42 -5.78 -10.27
N SER A 63 11.62 -7.06 -10.64
CA SER A 63 12.04 -8.14 -9.73
C SER A 63 13.24 -7.80 -8.83
N ALA A 64 14.23 -7.08 -9.36
CA ALA A 64 15.45 -6.67 -8.65
C ALA A 64 15.18 -5.79 -7.40
N ILE A 65 14.12 -4.98 -7.41
CA ILE A 65 13.78 -4.05 -6.31
C ILE A 65 12.42 -4.38 -5.67
N ALA A 66 11.66 -5.31 -6.25
CA ALA A 66 10.29 -5.61 -5.87
C ALA A 66 10.16 -5.97 -4.38
N LYS A 67 11.06 -6.80 -3.85
CA LYS A 67 11.01 -7.22 -2.45
C LYS A 67 11.19 -6.04 -1.49
N GLN A 68 12.17 -5.17 -1.76
CA GLN A 68 12.46 -4.00 -0.94
C GLN A 68 11.31 -3.00 -0.99
N VAL A 69 10.83 -2.69 -2.20
CA VAL A 69 9.68 -1.79 -2.41
C VAL A 69 8.44 -2.32 -1.70
N PHE A 70 8.14 -3.62 -1.81
CA PHE A 70 6.98 -4.21 -1.15
C PHE A 70 7.09 -4.15 0.37
N ILE A 71 8.26 -4.47 0.95
CA ILE A 71 8.49 -4.39 2.41
C ILE A 71 8.33 -2.95 2.90
N TYR A 72 8.90 -1.98 2.18
CA TYR A 72 8.77 -0.57 2.54
C TYR A 72 7.33 -0.07 2.39
N ALA A 73 6.63 -0.45 1.32
CA ALA A 73 5.21 -0.12 1.16
C ALA A 73 4.36 -0.73 2.28
N TYR A 74 4.62 -1.99 2.64
CA TYR A 74 3.88 -2.73 3.66
C TYR A 74 4.07 -2.13 5.07
N LEU A 75 5.33 -2.03 5.54
CA LEU A 75 5.63 -1.57 6.89
C LEU A 75 5.67 -0.04 7.00
N GLY A 76 6.25 0.62 6.00
CA GLY A 76 6.44 2.08 6.03
C GLY A 76 5.12 2.84 6.01
N THR A 77 4.12 2.36 5.26
CA THR A 77 2.79 2.99 5.29
C THR A 77 2.18 2.88 6.67
N GLY A 78 2.24 1.69 7.29
CA GLY A 78 1.73 1.48 8.64
C GLY A 78 2.44 2.35 9.69
N LEU A 79 3.77 2.48 9.59
CA LEU A 79 4.55 3.34 10.47
C LEU A 79 4.18 4.82 10.33
N LEU A 80 4.02 5.31 9.10
CA LEU A 80 3.60 6.69 8.86
C LEU A 80 2.20 6.96 9.39
N VAL A 81 1.26 6.03 9.20
CA VAL A 81 -0.10 6.11 9.77
C VAL A 81 -0.02 6.14 11.29
N TRP A 82 0.73 5.23 11.90
CA TRP A 82 0.88 5.18 13.36
C TRP A 82 1.45 6.49 13.93
N LEU A 83 2.44 7.09 13.26
CA LEU A 83 3.06 8.35 13.68
C LEU A 83 2.15 9.57 13.47
N LEU A 84 1.54 9.68 12.28
CA LEU A 84 1.03 10.95 11.74
C LEU A 84 -0.49 11.01 11.62
N ALA A 85 -1.21 9.89 11.62
CA ALA A 85 -2.67 9.91 11.52
C ALA A 85 -3.34 10.46 12.80
N ARG A 86 -4.58 10.91 12.71
CA ARG A 86 -5.35 11.48 13.81
C ARG A 86 -5.52 10.45 14.94
N GLY A 87 -5.47 10.92 16.20
CA GLY A 87 -5.65 10.03 17.35
C GLY A 87 -7.10 9.59 17.52
N GLY A 88 -7.33 8.50 18.26
CA GLY A 88 -8.69 7.97 18.49
C GLY A 88 -9.33 7.32 17.26
N THR A 89 -8.54 7.01 16.23
CA THR A 89 -8.97 6.26 15.05
C THR A 89 -8.34 4.87 15.06
N SER A 90 -8.95 3.95 14.31
CA SER A 90 -8.39 2.63 14.03
C SER A 90 -8.31 2.42 12.53
N HIS A 91 -7.16 1.95 12.06
CA HIS A 91 -6.94 1.67 10.64
C HIS A 91 -6.67 0.19 10.42
N ILE A 92 -7.47 -0.42 9.55
CA ILE A 92 -7.32 -1.79 9.05
C ILE A 92 -7.47 -1.80 7.53
N GLY A 93 -6.98 -2.85 6.89
CA GLY A 93 -7.03 -3.03 5.45
C GLY A 93 -5.67 -2.83 4.77
N ALA A 94 -5.53 -3.42 3.59
CA ALA A 94 -4.31 -3.38 2.78
C ALA A 94 -4.25 -2.15 1.86
N SER A 95 -5.27 -1.29 1.86
CA SER A 95 -5.36 -0.18 0.92
C SER A 95 -4.18 0.79 1.04
N GLY A 96 -3.62 1.03 2.23
CA GLY A 96 -2.40 1.83 2.36
C GLY A 96 -1.24 1.27 1.51
N VAL A 97 -1.08 -0.05 1.50
CA VAL A 97 -0.08 -0.74 0.66
C VAL A 97 -0.42 -0.61 -0.82
N VAL A 98 -1.71 -0.75 -1.19
CA VAL A 98 -2.19 -0.53 -2.57
C VAL A 98 -1.82 0.87 -3.06
N TYR A 99 -2.06 1.91 -2.26
CA TYR A 99 -1.73 3.29 -2.60
C TYR A 99 -0.22 3.50 -2.73
N ALA A 100 0.58 2.88 -1.86
CA ALA A 100 2.03 2.91 -1.97
C ALA A 100 2.54 2.23 -3.25
N LEU A 101 2.01 1.06 -3.60
CA LEU A 101 2.39 0.35 -4.82
C LEU A 101 1.95 1.10 -6.09
N ALA A 102 0.72 1.59 -6.14
CA ALA A 102 0.22 2.36 -7.28
C ALA A 102 1.05 3.63 -7.49
N SER A 103 1.26 4.40 -6.42
CA SER A 103 2.07 5.62 -6.47
C SER A 103 3.53 5.32 -6.86
N PHE A 104 4.14 4.27 -6.29
CA PHE A 104 5.46 3.82 -6.69
C PHE A 104 5.55 3.53 -8.18
N LEU A 105 4.66 2.70 -8.72
CA LEU A 105 4.68 2.30 -10.13
C LEU A 105 4.48 3.49 -11.09
N ILE A 106 3.67 4.48 -10.68
CA ILE A 106 3.47 5.72 -11.45
C ILE A 106 4.73 6.58 -11.42
N PHE A 107 5.21 6.96 -10.23
CA PHE A 107 6.32 7.88 -10.09
C PHE A 107 7.65 7.28 -10.54
N PHE A 108 7.86 5.98 -10.33
CA PHE A 108 9.05 5.28 -10.79
C PHE A 108 9.23 5.42 -12.31
N GLY A 109 8.19 5.20 -13.13
CA GLY A 109 8.31 5.38 -14.58
C GLY A 109 8.48 6.84 -14.98
N VAL A 110 7.78 7.77 -14.32
CA VAL A 110 7.94 9.23 -14.55
C VAL A 110 9.39 9.68 -14.29
N PHE A 111 10.06 9.13 -13.29
CA PHE A 111 11.44 9.49 -12.96
C PHE A 111 12.49 8.69 -13.73
N ARG A 112 12.25 7.40 -14.04
CA ARG A 112 13.17 6.55 -14.82
C ARG A 112 13.20 6.94 -16.30
N ARG A 113 12.07 7.39 -16.84
CA ARG A 113 11.90 7.96 -18.20
C ARG A 113 12.29 7.04 -19.36
N ASP A 114 12.34 5.74 -19.14
CA ASP A 114 12.43 4.76 -20.24
C ASP A 114 11.04 4.36 -20.74
N PHE A 115 10.97 3.92 -21.99
CA PHE A 115 9.70 3.62 -22.65
C PHE A 115 8.86 2.56 -21.91
N ARG A 116 9.50 1.48 -21.43
CA ARG A 116 8.80 0.37 -20.77
C ARG A 116 8.14 0.86 -19.48
N THR A 117 8.87 1.60 -18.65
CA THR A 117 8.32 2.07 -17.37
C THR A 117 7.26 3.14 -17.54
N LEU A 118 7.39 4.04 -18.52
CA LEU A 118 6.36 5.02 -18.84
C LEU A 118 5.05 4.36 -19.31
N VAL A 119 5.13 3.33 -20.15
CA VAL A 119 3.93 2.56 -20.58
C VAL A 119 3.26 1.89 -19.38
N ILE A 120 4.03 1.26 -18.50
CA ILE A 120 3.50 0.64 -17.28
C ILE A 120 2.82 1.71 -16.42
N SER A 121 3.49 2.83 -16.11
CA SER A 121 2.92 3.93 -15.33
C SER A 121 1.62 4.45 -15.94
N PHE A 122 1.58 4.62 -17.27
CA PHE A 122 0.37 5.05 -17.98
C PHE A 122 -0.80 4.07 -17.79
N VAL A 123 -0.56 2.76 -17.93
CA VAL A 123 -1.57 1.72 -17.65
C VAL A 123 -2.06 1.79 -16.20
N ILE A 124 -1.15 1.97 -15.23
CA ILE A 124 -1.52 2.13 -13.82
C ILE A 124 -2.40 3.38 -13.63
N VAL A 125 -2.07 4.51 -14.27
CA VAL A 125 -2.90 5.73 -14.20
C VAL A 125 -4.29 5.49 -14.80
N LEU A 126 -4.40 4.81 -15.93
CA LEU A 126 -5.72 4.52 -16.53
C LEU A 126 -6.58 3.63 -15.63
N MET A 127 -5.99 2.61 -15.01
CA MET A 127 -6.74 1.65 -14.19
C MET A 127 -7.00 2.15 -12.76
N TYR A 128 -6.06 2.91 -12.19
CA TYR A 128 -6.03 3.26 -10.76
C TYR A 128 -5.89 4.77 -10.51
N GLY A 129 -5.95 5.63 -11.52
CA GLY A 129 -5.89 7.08 -11.35
C GLY A 129 -7.00 7.63 -10.44
N GLY A 130 -8.16 6.96 -10.41
CA GLY A 130 -9.25 7.27 -9.49
C GLY A 130 -8.90 7.09 -8.01
N LEU A 131 -7.82 6.39 -7.65
CA LEU A 131 -7.36 6.28 -6.27
C LEU A 131 -7.05 7.65 -5.66
N ILE A 132 -6.67 8.67 -6.45
CA ILE A 132 -6.41 10.02 -5.95
C ILE A 132 -7.56 10.59 -5.12
N TYR A 133 -8.78 10.21 -5.44
CA TYR A 133 -9.97 10.64 -4.73
C TYR A 133 -10.07 10.02 -3.33
N GLY A 134 -9.63 8.78 -3.14
CA GLY A 134 -9.68 8.13 -1.82
C GLY A 134 -8.70 8.68 -0.78
N VAL A 135 -7.80 9.61 -1.13
CA VAL A 135 -6.96 10.31 -0.14
C VAL A 135 -7.73 11.42 0.58
N LEU A 136 -8.94 11.75 0.12
CA LEU A 136 -9.73 12.85 0.66
C LEU A 136 -10.69 12.35 1.76
N PRO A 137 -10.89 13.14 2.84
CA PRO A 137 -11.60 12.70 4.05
C PRO A 137 -13.13 12.79 3.94
N TRP A 138 -13.73 12.42 2.80
CA TRP A 138 -15.17 12.58 2.59
C TRP A 138 -16.01 11.31 2.87
N GLN A 139 -15.39 10.12 2.98
CA GLN A 139 -16.11 8.87 3.29
C GLN A 139 -15.84 8.46 4.74
N PRO A 140 -16.86 8.50 5.61
CA PRO A 140 -16.76 7.93 6.96
C PRO A 140 -16.39 6.44 6.90
N GLY A 141 -15.55 6.00 7.83
CA GLY A 141 -15.09 4.60 7.92
C GLY A 141 -13.97 4.23 6.94
N VAL A 142 -13.55 5.12 6.05
CA VAL A 142 -12.40 4.90 5.16
C VAL A 142 -11.12 5.45 5.78
N SER A 143 -10.06 4.63 5.74
CA SER A 143 -8.72 5.01 6.20
C SER A 143 -7.99 5.91 5.18
N TRP A 144 -8.53 7.09 4.90
CA TRP A 144 -7.94 8.04 3.94
C TRP A 144 -6.51 8.44 4.32
N GLU A 145 -6.16 8.42 5.62
CA GLU A 145 -4.80 8.70 6.10
C GLU A 145 -3.83 7.60 5.65
N SER A 146 -4.26 6.33 5.68
CA SER A 146 -3.49 5.23 5.10
C SER A 146 -3.32 5.38 3.59
N HIS A 147 -4.33 5.89 2.89
CA HIS A 147 -4.24 6.18 1.46
C HIS A 147 -3.25 7.30 1.17
N LEU A 148 -3.34 8.42 1.90
CA LEU A 148 -2.45 9.56 1.76
C LEU A 148 -1.00 9.17 2.04
N PHE A 149 -0.72 8.59 3.22
CA PHE A 149 0.65 8.25 3.60
C PHE A 149 1.23 7.12 2.76
N GLY A 150 0.40 6.17 2.33
CA GLY A 150 0.79 5.17 1.33
C GLY A 150 1.19 5.83 0.02
N GLY A 151 0.33 6.71 -0.52
CA GLY A 151 0.60 7.45 -1.75
C GLY A 151 1.87 8.30 -1.69
N VAL A 152 2.09 9.03 -0.59
CA VAL A 152 3.31 9.83 -0.37
C VAL A 152 4.54 8.92 -0.32
N LEU A 153 4.52 7.86 0.49
CA LEU A 153 5.64 6.93 0.60
C LEU A 153 5.96 6.28 -0.75
N GLY A 154 4.94 5.82 -1.48
CA GLY A 154 5.11 5.23 -2.80
C GLY A 154 5.80 6.17 -3.79
N GLY A 155 5.39 7.44 -3.81
CA GLY A 155 6.02 8.45 -4.67
C GLY A 155 7.48 8.71 -4.31
N LEU A 156 7.80 8.77 -3.01
CA LEU A 156 9.17 8.91 -2.51
C LEU A 156 10.03 7.69 -2.87
N LEU A 157 9.50 6.48 -2.72
CA LEU A 157 10.16 5.25 -3.15
C LEU A 157 10.38 5.23 -4.66
N GLY A 158 9.40 5.66 -5.44
CA GLY A 158 9.49 5.74 -6.90
C GLY A 158 10.63 6.66 -7.34
N TYR A 159 10.74 7.82 -6.70
CA TYR A 159 11.86 8.75 -6.91
C TYR A 159 13.21 8.13 -6.50
N TYR A 160 13.30 7.58 -5.29
CA TYR A 160 14.53 7.03 -4.74
C TYR A 160 15.09 5.89 -5.60
N PHE A 161 14.26 4.90 -5.93
CA PHE A 161 14.70 3.76 -6.72
C PHE A 161 15.00 4.15 -8.16
N ALA A 162 14.22 5.06 -8.78
CA ALA A 162 14.52 5.51 -10.16
C ALA A 162 15.89 6.19 -10.28
N ARG A 163 16.36 6.87 -9.22
CA ARG A 163 17.69 7.51 -9.20
C ARG A 163 18.83 6.54 -8.93
N ASN A 164 18.60 5.52 -8.11
CA ASN A 164 19.64 4.59 -7.68
C ASN A 164 19.73 3.32 -8.53
N HIS A 165 18.75 3.06 -9.42
CA HIS A 165 18.74 1.81 -10.19
C HIS A 165 19.82 1.70 -11.27
N ARG A 166 20.47 2.81 -11.67
CA ARG A 166 21.62 2.77 -12.58
C ARG A 166 22.77 1.88 -12.08
N GLN A 167 22.80 1.57 -10.79
CA GLN A 167 23.80 0.69 -10.18
C GLN A 167 23.51 -0.82 -10.32
N TYR A 168 22.33 -1.22 -10.78
CA TYR A 168 21.92 -2.64 -10.89
C TYR A 168 21.87 -3.15 -12.33
N ASP A 169 21.92 -2.27 -13.32
CA ASP A 169 22.05 -2.63 -14.74
C ASP A 169 23.53 -2.89 -15.15
N THR A 170 24.49 -2.79 -14.21
CA THR A 170 25.93 -2.98 -14.46
C THR A 170 26.46 -4.39 -14.13
N GLU A 171 25.58 -5.33 -13.78
CA GLU A 171 25.96 -6.72 -13.43
C GLU A 171 25.35 -7.80 -14.35
N GLU A 172 24.76 -7.41 -15.49
CA GLU A 172 24.47 -8.33 -16.63
C GLU A 172 25.44 -8.08 -17.78
#